data_AF-A0AAE3KLZ8-F1
#
_entry.id   AF-A0AAE3KLZ8-F1
#
_cell.length_a   1.000
_cell.length_b   1.000
_cell.length_c   1.000
_cell.angle_alpha   90.00
_cell.angle_beta   90.00
_cell.angle_gamma   90.00
#
_symmetry.space_group_name_H-M   'P 1'
#
loop_
_entity.id
_entity.type
_entity.pdbx_description
1 polymer ?
#
loop_
_entity_poly.entity_id
_entity_poly.type
_entity_poly.pdbx_seq_one_letter_code
_entity_poly.pdbx_strand_id
1 'polypeptide(L)' 'MSVKTHPTARLVEIFSVIQGEGLNVGTRQLFIRFALCDLRCHFCDSAHTWGVPSLCHIEETPGCRDERRSH' A
#
# COMPACT_ATOMS: atom_id res chain seq x y z
N MET A 1 -20.18 -26.91 -11.36
CA MET A 1 -18.77 -26.77 -10.95
C MET A 1 -18.59 -25.38 -10.36
N SER A 2 -18.36 -25.27 -9.03
CA SER A 2 -18.20 -23.97 -8.37
C SER A 2 -16.74 -23.55 -8.48
N VAL A 3 -16.45 -22.54 -9.29
CA VAL A 3 -15.11 -21.92 -9.34
C VAL A 3 -14.86 -21.25 -7.99
N LYS A 4 -13.84 -21.71 -7.25
CA LYS A 4 -13.36 -21.00 -6.06
C LYS A 4 -12.57 -19.78 -6.55
N THR A 5 -13.19 -18.60 -6.53
CA THR A 5 -12.49 -17.34 -6.80
C THR A 5 -11.88 -16.84 -5.50
N HIS A 6 -10.55 -16.81 -5.43
CA HIS A 6 -9.84 -16.16 -4.32
C HIS A 6 -9.93 -14.65 -4.45
N PRO A 7 -10.20 -13.92 -3.36
CA PRO A 7 -10.23 -12.46 -3.40
C PRO A 7 -8.83 -11.92 -3.75
N THR A 8 -8.79 -10.94 -4.65
CA THR A 8 -7.57 -10.22 -5.05
C THR A 8 -7.72 -8.74 -4.72
N ALA A 9 -6.59 -8.06 -4.49
CA ALA A 9 -6.54 -6.64 -4.20
C ALA A 9 -5.51 -5.94 -5.10
N ARG A 10 -5.72 -4.65 -5.37
CA ARG A 10 -4.78 -3.81 -6.13
C ARG A 10 -3.99 -2.96 -5.15
N LEU A 11 -2.68 -3.16 -5.12
CA LEU A 11 -1.79 -2.53 -4.16
C LEU A 11 -0.78 -1.64 -4.86
N VAL A 12 -0.42 -0.55 -4.19
CA VAL A 12 0.64 0.38 -4.61
C VAL A 12 1.95 0.01 -3.93
N GLU A 13 1.91 -0.16 -2.61
CA GLU A 13 3.10 -0.43 -1.82
C GLU A 13 2.80 -1.15 -0.49
N ILE A 14 3.78 -1.92 -0.01
CA ILE A 14 3.80 -2.58 1.29
C ILE A 14 5.16 -2.33 1.93
N PHE A 15 5.19 -1.78 3.15
CA PHE A 15 6.44 -1.54 3.88
C PHE A 15 6.22 -1.44 5.39
N SER A 16 7.28 -1.62 6.17
CA SER A 16 7.28 -1.43 7.62
C SER A 16 7.66 0.00 7.98
N VAL A 17 6.89 0.63 8.87
CA VAL A 17 7.11 2.01 9.29
C VAL A 17 6.71 2.22 10.74
N ILE A 18 7.23 3.27 11.36
CA ILE A 18 6.70 3.79 12.62
C ILE A 18 5.55 4.75 12.30
N GLN A 19 4.36 4.52 12.85
CA GLN A 19 3.20 5.38 12.57
C GLN A 19 3.47 6.80 13.11
N GLY A 20 3.28 7.81 12.25
CA GLY A 20 3.54 9.21 12.56
C GLY A 20 2.34 9.98 13.12
N GLU A 21 1.12 9.43 13.02
CA GLU A 21 -0.12 10.15 13.35
C GLU A 21 -1.12 9.31 14.16
N GLY A 22 -2.09 9.97 14.80
CA GLY A 22 -3.21 9.32 15.51
C GLY A 22 -2.85 8.68 16.85
N LEU A 23 -3.60 7.64 17.25
CA LEU A 23 -3.47 7.00 18.57
C LEU A 23 -2.23 6.11 18.70
N ASN A 24 -1.74 5.55 17.58
CA ASN A 24 -0.65 4.59 17.56
C ASN A 24 0.69 5.22 17.17
N VAL A 25 0.84 6.55 17.33
CA VAL A 25 2.09 7.26 17.05
C VAL A 25 3.25 6.61 17.77
N GLY A 26 4.36 6.42 17.08
CA GLY A 26 5.58 5.83 17.63
C GLY A 26 5.59 4.30 17.65
N THR A 27 4.50 3.64 17.25
CA THR A 27 4.45 2.17 17.16
C THR A 27 4.87 1.69 15.77
N ARG A 28 5.55 0.53 15.71
CA ARG A 28 5.90 -0.11 14.43
C ARG A 28 4.71 -0.86 13.85
N GLN A 29 4.48 -0.66 12.56
CA GLN A 29 3.37 -1.25 11.82
C GLN A 29 3.79 -1.63 10.40
N LEU A 30 2.98 -2.51 9.79
CA LEU A 30 3.02 -2.75 8.35
C LEU A 30 1.98 -1.84 7.69
N PHE A 31 2.44 -1.03 6.75
CA PHE A 31 1.59 -0.18 5.94
C PHE A 31 1.30 -0.88 4.62
N ILE A 32 0.02 -1.03 4.28
CA ILE A 32 -0.44 -1.61 3.01
C ILE A 32 -1.27 -0.55 2.31
N ARG A 33 -0.75 -0.02 1.20
CA ARG A 33 -1.42 1.02 0.44
C ARG A 33 -2.17 0.43 -0.75
N PHE A 34 -3.48 0.65 -0.77
CA PHE A 34 -4.34 0.23 -1.86
C PHE A 34 -4.32 1.25 -3.00
N ALA A 35 -4.50 0.73 -4.22
CA ALA A 35 -4.73 1.54 -5.40
C ALA A 35 -6.21 1.90 -5.54
N LEU A 36 -6.51 2.95 -6.30
CA LEU A 36 -7.85 3.49 -6.59
C LEU A 36 -8.49 4.26 -5.42
N CYS A 37 -8.79 5.54 -5.63
CA CYS A 37 -9.47 6.41 -4.68
C CYS A 37 -10.45 7.34 -5.41
N ASP A 38 -11.74 7.06 -5.31
CA ASP A 38 -12.82 7.77 -6.00
C ASP A 38 -12.97 9.25 -5.64
N LEU A 39 -12.52 9.69 -4.47
CA LEU A 39 -12.66 11.08 -4.02
C LEU A 39 -11.83 12.10 -4.81
N ARG A 40 -10.63 11.73 -5.26
CA ARG A 40 -9.72 12.59 -6.06
C ARG A 40 -9.52 14.01 -5.47
N CYS A 41 -9.29 14.09 -4.17
CA CYS A 41 -9.20 15.37 -3.44
C CYS A 41 -8.11 16.31 -3.98
N HIS A 42 -8.41 17.62 -4.04
CA HIS A 42 -7.45 18.64 -4.50
C HIS A 42 -6.18 18.75 -3.66
N PHE A 43 -6.24 18.41 -2.36
CA PHE A 43 -5.12 18.48 -1.42
C PHE A 43 -4.50 17.11 -1.13
N CYS A 44 -4.65 16.14 -2.04
CA CYS A 44 -4.11 14.80 -1.85
C CYS A 44 -2.59 14.79 -2.04
N ASP A 45 -1.85 14.49 -0.98
CA ASP A 45 -0.38 14.29 -1.01
C ASP A 45 0.04 13.00 -1.75
N SER A 46 -0.89 12.06 -1.91
CA SER A 46 -0.66 10.72 -2.45
C SER A 46 -1.43 10.49 -3.77
N ALA A 47 -1.57 11.53 -4.61
CA ALA A 47 -2.37 11.47 -5.85
C ALA A 47 -1.90 10.39 -6.84
N HIS A 48 -0.63 9.93 -6.77
CA HIS A 48 -0.12 8.82 -7.57
C HIS A 48 -0.91 7.51 -7.37
N THR A 49 -1.53 7.31 -6.21
CA THR A 49 -2.31 6.11 -5.83
C THR A 49 -3.63 5.98 -6.58
N TRP A 50 -4.00 7.01 -7.33
CA TRP A 50 -5.30 7.11 -7.95
C TRP A 50 -5.54 6.11 -9.07
N GLY A 51 -4.49 5.74 -9.80
CA GLY A 51 -4.54 4.72 -10.84
C GLY A 51 -4.31 3.31 -10.31
N VAL A 52 -4.46 2.31 -11.18
CA VAL A 52 -3.96 0.96 -10.92
C VAL A 52 -2.51 0.91 -11.39
N PRO A 53 -1.53 0.74 -10.49
CA PRO A 53 -0.16 0.54 -10.92
C PRO A 53 -0.01 -0.86 -11.52
N SER A 54 0.93 -1.01 -12.46
CA SER A 54 1.31 -2.31 -13.02
C SER A 54 2.22 -3.13 -12.10
N LEU A 55 2.74 -2.49 -11.04
CA LEU A 55 3.68 -3.03 -10.08
C LEU A 55 3.36 -2.50 -8.67
N CYS A 56 3.39 -3.39 -7.69
CA CYS A 56 3.40 -3.07 -6.27
C CYS A 56 4.85 -3.01 -5.76
N HIS A 57 5.18 -2.00 -4.99
CA HIS A 57 6.46 -1.89 -4.29
C HIS A 57 6.37 -2.65 -2.96
N ILE A 58 7.28 -3.58 -2.71
CA ILE A 58 7.28 -4.38 -1.49
C ILE A 58 8.65 -4.26 -0.84
N GLU A 59 8.67 -3.78 0.40
CA GLU A 59 9.85 -3.87 1.25
C GLU A 59 10.09 -5.34 1.62
N GLU A 60 11.27 -5.88 1.29
CA GLU A 60 11.60 -7.27 1.60
C GLU A 60 12.04 -7.45 3.06
N THR A 61 12.83 -6.51 3.57
CA THR A 61 13.38 -6.55 4.94
C THR A 61 12.83 -5.38 5.77
N PRO A 62 12.04 -5.65 6.83
CA PRO A 62 11.35 -4.61 7.59
C PRO A 62 12.25 -3.49 8.13
N GLY A 63 12.11 -2.26 7.60
CA GLY A 63 12.87 -1.09 8.01
C GLY A 63 14.21 -0.89 7.30
N CYS A 64 14.59 -1.77 6.38
CA CYS A 64 15.78 -1.60 5.54
C CYS A 64 15.49 -0.78 4.27
N ARG A 65 14.23 -0.55 3.92
CA ARG A 65 13.79 0.15 2.69
C ARG A 65 14.37 -0.47 1.42
N ASP A 66 14.59 -1.78 1.42
CA ASP A 66 14.95 -2.58 0.26
C ASP A 66 13.70 -2.86 -0.58
N GLU A 67 13.49 -2.07 -1.63
CA GLU A 67 12.29 -2.13 -2.45
C GLU A 67 12.43 -3.15 -3.59
N ARG A 68 11.57 -4.17 -3.59
CA ARG A 68 11.31 -5.02 -4.75
C ARG A 68 10.00 -4.64 -5.43
N ARG A 69 9.99 -4.67 -6.77
CA ARG A 69 8.77 -4.48 -7.56
C ARG A 69 8.14 -5.83 -7.89
N SER A 70 6.88 -6.03 -7.51
CA SER A 70 6.07 -7.22 -7.83
C SER A 70 4.92 -6.84 -8.75
N HIS A 71 4.53 -7.73 -9.66
CA HIS A 71 3.27 -7.61 -10.41
C HIS A 71 2.06 -8.03 -9.59
#